data_AF-A0A5E6MB15-F1
#
_entry.id   AF-A0A5E6MB15-F1
#
_cell.length_a   1.000
_cell.length_b   1.000
_cell.length_c   1.000
_cell.angle_alpha   90.00
_cell.angle_beta   90.00
_cell.angle_gamma   90.00
#
_symmetry.space_group_name_H-M   'P 1'
#
loop_
_entity.id
_entity.type
_entity.pdbx_description
1 polymer ?
#
loop_
_entity_poly.entity_id
_entity_poly.type
_entity_poly.pdbx_seq_one_letter_code
_entity_poly.pdbx_strand_id
1 'polypeptide(L)'
;MACFGRQGIRRILSIIGLQASVPDTSAERMTGPQLDGPDGRHHDAYMRTTLRINDVILRELRERAKRSGLPFRQVVEETLTLGLSRQSARKKEGRAFRVQPHPLGLKAAFRGLSLNQLYDQLEAEETLPGSPSR
;
A
#
# COMPACT_ATOMS: atom_id res chain seq x y z
N MET A 1 63.28 10.72 30.76
CA MET A 1 62.40 11.90 30.78
C MET A 1 60.97 11.42 30.53
N ALA A 2 60.12 11.57 31.54
CA ALA A 2 58.67 11.33 31.63
C ALA A 2 58.07 9.99 31.15
N CYS A 3 57.86 9.11 32.14
CA CYS A 3 56.88 8.02 32.16
C CYS A 3 55.44 8.56 32.33
N PHE A 4 54.46 7.92 31.70
CA PHE A 4 53.03 7.93 32.06
C PHE A 4 52.52 6.53 31.69
N GLY A 5 51.94 5.69 32.54
CA GLY A 5 51.29 5.91 33.82
C GLY A 5 49.98 5.12 33.80
N ARG A 6 50.07 3.80 33.94
CA ARG A 6 48.93 2.91 34.26
C ARG A 6 48.31 3.36 35.59
N GLN A 7 47.03 3.74 35.59
CA GLN A 7 46.10 3.80 36.74
C GLN A 7 44.77 4.40 36.22
N GLY A 8 43.56 3.98 36.58
CA GLY A 8 43.17 3.10 37.67
C GLY A 8 41.77 2.50 37.47
N ILE A 9 41.66 1.27 37.94
CA ILE A 9 40.43 0.62 38.38
C ILE A 9 40.27 1.02 39.85
N ARG A 10 39.04 1.30 40.31
CA ARG A 10 38.41 0.75 41.54
C ARG A 10 37.51 1.75 42.27
N ARG A 11 36.45 1.14 42.84
CA ARG A 11 35.45 1.65 43.80
C ARG A 11 34.26 2.26 43.06
N ILE A 12 33.07 1.68 43.15
CA ILE A 12 32.30 1.61 44.40
C ILE A 12 31.81 0.19 44.73
N LEU A 13 31.88 -0.08 46.04
CA LEU A 13 31.51 -1.27 46.80
C LEU A 13 30.07 -1.09 47.32
N SER A 14 29.26 -2.15 47.33
CA SER A 14 28.21 -2.47 48.32
C SER A 14 27.30 -3.54 47.70
N ILE A 15 27.44 -4.83 47.99
CA ILE A 15 27.07 -5.50 49.25
C ILE A 15 25.54 -5.46 49.46
N ILE A 16 24.94 -6.64 49.32
CA ILE A 16 23.81 -7.33 49.99
C ILE A 16 23.31 -8.29 48.88
N GLY A 17 23.41 -9.62 48.97
CA GLY A 17 23.17 -10.46 50.12
C GLY A 17 21.78 -11.11 49.97
N LEU A 18 21.79 -12.43 49.73
CA LEU A 18 20.74 -13.39 50.11
C LEU A 18 19.49 -13.62 49.23
N GLN A 19 19.49 -14.82 48.63
CA GLN A 19 18.49 -15.89 48.64
C GLN A 19 17.06 -15.70 48.08
N ALA A 20 16.82 -16.48 47.02
CA ALA A 20 15.70 -17.40 46.79
C ALA A 20 14.41 -17.24 47.60
N SER A 21 13.30 -17.10 46.88
CA SER A 21 12.09 -17.89 47.13
C SER A 21 11.20 -17.90 45.88
N VAL A 22 10.88 -19.09 45.42
CA VAL A 22 9.78 -19.35 44.48
C VAL A 22 8.53 -19.46 45.34
N PRO A 23 7.45 -18.69 45.10
CA PRO A 23 6.15 -19.07 45.61
C PRO A 23 5.40 -19.84 44.52
N ASP A 24 5.29 -21.15 44.73
CA ASP A 24 4.17 -21.91 44.19
C ASP A 24 3.05 -21.84 45.23
N THR A 25 1.93 -21.20 44.91
CA THR A 25 0.69 -21.37 45.67
C THR A 25 -0.52 -21.06 44.79
N SER A 26 -1.12 -22.13 44.29
CA SER A 26 -2.50 -22.13 43.80
C SER A 26 -3.47 -21.89 44.95
N ALA A 27 -4.33 -20.85 44.87
CA ALA A 27 -5.68 -20.78 45.46
C ALA A 27 -6.29 -19.41 45.12
N GLU A 28 -7.21 -19.36 44.16
CA GLU A 28 -8.66 -19.18 44.38
C GLU A 28 -9.15 -17.72 44.36
N ARG A 29 -9.87 -17.42 43.25
CA ARG A 29 -11.14 -16.68 43.14
C ARG A 29 -11.36 -15.47 44.06
N MET A 30 -11.57 -14.29 43.46
CA MET A 30 -12.91 -13.70 43.27
C MET A 30 -12.83 -12.28 42.65
N THR A 31 -13.62 -12.15 41.60
CA THR A 31 -14.16 -11.02 40.82
C THR A 31 -14.16 -9.61 41.43
N GLY A 32 -13.72 -8.63 40.62
CA GLY A 32 -14.09 -7.21 40.67
C GLY A 32 -14.48 -6.72 39.26
N PRO A 33 -15.29 -5.66 39.12
CA PRO A 33 -16.12 -5.41 37.94
C PRO A 33 -15.39 -4.70 36.79
N GLN A 34 -15.81 -5.06 35.56
CA GLN A 34 -15.97 -4.19 34.39
C GLN A 34 -14.82 -3.24 34.02
N LEU A 35 -14.08 -3.63 32.97
CA LEU A 35 -13.59 -2.67 31.98
C LEU A 35 -14.06 -3.13 30.58
N ASP A 36 -15.39 -3.09 30.36
CA ASP A 36 -15.90 -3.00 28.99
C ASP A 36 -15.56 -1.60 28.47
N GLY A 37 -14.34 -1.44 27.96
CA GLY A 37 -14.02 -0.34 27.07
C GLY A 37 -14.66 -0.60 25.71
N PRO A 38 -15.31 0.39 25.06
CA PRO A 38 -15.92 0.21 23.75
C PRO A 38 -14.85 0.31 22.65
N ASP A 39 -13.78 -0.49 22.74
CA ASP A 39 -12.76 -0.54 21.70
C ASP A 39 -12.52 -1.98 21.27
N GLY A 40 -13.39 -2.41 20.36
CA GLY A 40 -13.33 -3.72 19.71
C GLY A 40 -12.15 -3.84 18.77
N ARG A 41 -10.95 -4.10 19.29
CA ARG A 41 -9.80 -4.53 18.48
C ARG A 41 -8.90 -5.53 19.21
N HIS A 42 -9.35 -6.79 19.27
CA HIS A 42 -8.49 -7.93 19.58
C HIS A 42 -8.76 -9.12 18.64
N HIS A 43 -8.75 -8.89 17.32
CA HIS A 43 -9.06 -9.94 16.34
C HIS A 43 -7.89 -10.37 15.45
N ASP A 44 -6.75 -9.69 15.46
CA ASP A 44 -5.78 -9.74 14.35
C ASP A 44 -4.43 -10.38 14.67
N ALA A 45 -4.00 -10.46 15.93
CA ALA A 45 -2.75 -11.15 16.27
C ALA A 45 -2.78 -12.67 15.99
N TYR A 46 -3.96 -13.31 16.04
CA TYR A 46 -4.11 -14.77 16.19
C TYR A 46 -4.88 -15.51 15.07
N MET A 47 -5.19 -14.88 13.93
CA MET A 47 -5.93 -15.60 12.89
C MET A 47 -5.01 -16.49 12.03
N ARG A 48 -5.31 -17.79 12.00
CA ARG A 48 -4.65 -18.76 11.11
C ARG A 48 -5.45 -18.91 9.83
N THR A 49 -4.92 -18.38 8.74
CA THR A 49 -5.52 -18.53 7.41
C THR A 49 -4.71 -19.53 6.59
N THR A 50 -5.39 -20.47 5.94
CA THR A 50 -4.76 -21.39 4.99
C THR A 50 -5.09 -20.92 3.58
N LEU A 51 -4.10 -20.43 2.85
CA LEU A 51 -4.24 -20.01 1.46
C LEU A 51 -3.45 -20.95 0.57
N ARG A 52 -4.03 -21.34 -0.56
CA ARG A 52 -3.31 -22.08 -1.61
C ARG A 52 -2.51 -21.08 -2.44
N ILE A 53 -1.19 -21.26 -2.49
CA ILE A 53 -0.28 -20.42 -3.27
C ILE A 53 0.57 -21.30 -4.18
N ASN A 54 0.98 -20.73 -5.31
CA ASN A 54 1.85 -21.40 -6.28
C ASN A 54 3.24 -21.68 -5.66
N ASP A 55 3.82 -22.84 -5.97
CA ASP A 55 5.13 -23.28 -5.44
C ASP A 55 6.28 -22.31 -5.78
N VAL A 56 6.22 -21.67 -6.95
CA VAL A 56 7.21 -20.66 -7.36
C VAL A 56 7.17 -19.45 -6.42
N ILE A 57 5.97 -18.95 -6.11
CA ILE A 57 5.76 -17.83 -5.19
C ILE A 57 6.19 -18.23 -3.78
N LEU A 58 5.86 -19.45 -3.35
CA LEU A 58 6.27 -19.98 -2.05
C LEU A 58 7.80 -20.02 -1.92
N ARG A 59 8.51 -20.47 -2.95
CA ARG A 59 9.99 -20.50 -2.96
C ARG A 59 10.57 -19.10 -2.82
N GLU A 60 10.07 -18.15 -3.60
CA GLU A 60 10.54 -16.76 -3.55
C GLU A 60 10.32 -16.13 -2.17
N LEU A 61 9.15 -16.33 -1.56
CA LEU A 61 8.85 -15.83 -0.22
C LEU A 61 9.76 -16.44 0.85
N ARG A 62 10.09 -17.73 0.73
CA ARG A 62 11.03 -18.41 1.65
C ARG A 62 12.46 -17.87 1.49
N GLU A 63 12.91 -17.66 0.26
CA GLU A 63 14.22 -17.05 0.00
C GLU A 63 14.29 -15.62 0.53
N ARG A 64 13.20 -14.86 0.40
CA ARG A 64 13.11 -13.51 0.95
C ARG A 64 13.18 -13.50 2.47
N ALA A 65 12.49 -14.43 3.14
CA ALA A 65 12.57 -14.61 4.59
C ALA A 65 13.98 -15.00 5.06
N LYS A 66 14.65 -15.90 4.34
CA LYS A 66 16.06 -16.24 4.63
C LYS A 66 16.99 -15.04 4.51
N ARG A 67 16.78 -14.19 3.49
CA ARG A 67 17.60 -12.99 3.24
C ARG A 67 17.34 -11.87 4.25
N SER A 68 16.10 -11.70 4.69
CA SER A 68 15.74 -10.64 5.65
C SER A 68 15.93 -11.05 7.12
N GLY A 69 16.04 -12.35 7.40
CA GLY A 69 16.08 -12.87 8.79
C GLY A 69 14.73 -12.74 9.52
N LEU A 70 13.66 -12.38 8.82
CA LEU A 70 12.33 -12.21 9.38
C LEU A 70 11.53 -13.53 9.33
N PRO A 71 10.56 -13.73 10.25
CA PRO A 71 9.70 -14.90 10.20
C PRO A 71 8.87 -14.92 8.90
N PHE A 72 8.70 -16.12 8.34
CA PHE A 72 8.00 -16.32 7.06
C PHE A 72 6.60 -15.68 7.03
N ARG A 73 5.83 -15.76 8.13
CA ARG A 73 4.50 -15.11 8.24
C ARG A 73 4.59 -13.61 8.01
N GLN A 74 5.54 -12.93 8.66
CA GLN A 74 5.70 -11.48 8.55
C GLN A 74 6.04 -11.09 7.11
N VAL A 75 6.94 -11.84 6.45
CA VAL A 75 7.30 -11.59 5.05
C VAL A 75 6.10 -11.77 4.11
N VAL A 76 5.26 -12.79 4.35
CA VAL A 76 4.02 -13.01 3.59
C VAL A 76 3.07 -11.84 3.76
N GLU A 77 2.82 -11.43 4.99
CA GLU A 77 1.89 -10.34 5.34
C GLU A 77 2.33 -8.99 4.77
N GLU A 78 3.60 -8.65 4.91
CA GLU A 78 4.20 -7.45 4.31
C GLU A 78 4.10 -7.47 2.78
N THR A 79 4.40 -8.62 2.16
CA THR A 79 4.35 -8.76 0.70
C THR A 79 2.92 -8.61 0.17
N LEU A 80 1.94 -9.23 0.82
CA LEU A 80 0.53 -9.10 0.45
C LEU A 80 0.02 -7.67 0.65
N THR A 81 0.35 -7.04 1.77
CA THR A 81 -0.01 -5.65 2.05
C THR A 81 0.51 -4.72 0.97
N LEU A 82 1.80 -4.80 0.65
CA LEU A 82 2.42 -4.01 -0.42
C LEU A 82 1.79 -4.28 -1.80
N GLY A 83 1.46 -5.53 -2.10
CA GLY A 83 0.79 -5.91 -3.34
C GLY A 83 -0.58 -5.25 -3.50
N LEU A 84 -1.39 -5.29 -2.44
CA LEU A 84 -2.74 -4.71 -2.43
C LEU A 84 -2.68 -3.16 -2.47
N SER A 85 -1.74 -2.53 -1.76
CA SER A 85 -1.54 -1.08 -1.82
C SER A 85 -1.14 -0.60 -3.21
N ARG A 86 -0.25 -1.31 -3.91
CA ARG A 86 0.16 -0.91 -5.28
C ARG A 86 -0.98 -1.05 -6.29
N GLN A 87 -1.84 -2.07 -6.14
CA GLN A 87 -2.99 -2.26 -7.01
C GLN A 87 -4.03 -1.15 -6.83
N SER A 88 -4.29 -0.74 -5.59
CA SER A 88 -5.20 0.37 -5.29
C SER A 88 -4.67 1.72 -5.77
N ALA A 89 -3.35 1.96 -5.68
CA ALA A 89 -2.71 3.16 -6.23
C ALA A 89 -2.84 3.23 -7.76
N ARG A 90 -2.61 2.11 -8.48
CA ARG A 90 -2.72 2.06 -9.94
C ARG A 90 -4.14 2.37 -10.46
N LYS A 91 -5.18 2.09 -9.66
CA LYS A 91 -6.56 2.40 -10.02
C LYS A 91 -6.89 3.90 -9.92
N LYS A 92 -6.08 4.71 -9.22
CA LYS A 92 -6.35 6.14 -8.97
C LYS A 92 -5.89 7.10 -10.07
N GLU A 93 -5.11 6.67 -11.06
CA GLU A 93 -4.40 7.62 -11.94
C GLU A 93 -4.52 7.35 -13.43
N GLY A 94 -5.69 6.91 -13.89
CA GLY A 94 -6.10 7.27 -15.24
C GLY A 94 -6.56 8.72 -15.22
N ARG A 95 -5.65 9.71 -15.31
CA ARG A 95 -6.05 11.12 -15.47
C ARG A 95 -6.98 11.19 -16.68
N ALA A 96 -8.25 11.51 -16.46
CA ALA A 96 -9.24 11.57 -17.54
C ALA A 96 -8.68 12.45 -18.67
N PHE A 97 -8.65 11.90 -19.89
CA PHE A 97 -8.21 12.64 -21.06
C PHE A 97 -9.14 13.84 -21.26
N ARG A 98 -8.61 15.04 -21.07
CA ARG A 98 -9.35 16.29 -21.28
C ARG A 98 -8.93 16.87 -22.62
N VAL A 99 -9.87 16.91 -23.56
CA VAL A 99 -9.68 17.58 -24.85
C VAL A 99 -9.69 19.08 -24.60
N GLN A 100 -8.64 19.78 -25.04
CA GLN A 100 -8.60 21.23 -25.11
C GLN A 100 -8.98 21.64 -26.54
N PRO A 101 -10.20 22.15 -26.78
CA PRO A 101 -10.60 22.56 -28.12
C PRO A 101 -9.82 23.81 -28.55
N HIS A 102 -9.33 23.82 -29.79
CA HIS A 102 -8.68 24.99 -30.37
C HIS A 102 -9.69 25.84 -31.15
N PRO A 103 -9.70 27.18 -31.01
CA PRO A 103 -10.62 28.03 -31.76
C PRO A 103 -10.24 28.06 -33.25
N LEU A 104 -11.11 27.52 -34.11
CA LEU A 104 -10.91 27.48 -35.57
C LEU A 104 -11.46 28.71 -36.31
N GLY A 105 -11.98 29.72 -35.61
CA GLY A 105 -12.51 30.94 -36.24
C GLY A 105 -13.75 30.73 -37.13
N LEU A 106 -14.48 29.63 -36.97
CA LEU A 106 -15.66 29.31 -37.78
C LEU A 106 -16.78 30.34 -37.56
N LYS A 107 -17.53 30.63 -38.65
CA LYS A 107 -18.75 31.44 -38.57
C LYS A 107 -19.73 30.81 -37.57
N ALA A 108 -20.53 31.64 -36.91
CA ALA A 108 -21.45 31.19 -35.86
C ALA A 108 -22.40 30.07 -36.32
N ALA A 109 -22.81 30.09 -37.60
CA ALA A 109 -23.67 29.07 -38.22
C ALA A 109 -23.07 27.66 -38.26
N PHE A 110 -21.74 27.52 -38.14
CA PHE A 110 -21.05 26.23 -38.23
C PHE A 110 -20.49 25.74 -36.88
N ARG A 111 -20.80 26.42 -35.78
CA ARG A 111 -20.35 26.01 -34.44
C ARG A 111 -21.10 24.75 -34.01
N GLY A 112 -20.35 23.74 -33.56
CA GLY A 112 -20.93 22.48 -33.06
C GLY A 112 -21.35 21.49 -34.14
N LEU A 113 -21.14 21.81 -35.42
CA LEU A 113 -21.29 20.86 -36.52
C LEU A 113 -20.01 20.05 -36.70
N SER A 114 -20.17 18.78 -37.05
CA SER A 114 -19.04 17.93 -37.43
C SER A 114 -18.52 18.37 -38.80
N LEU A 115 -17.22 18.67 -38.90
CA LEU A 115 -16.60 19.01 -40.18
C LEU A 115 -16.73 17.89 -41.20
N ASN A 116 -16.75 16.63 -40.75
CA ASN A 116 -16.96 15.48 -41.63
C ASN A 116 -18.35 15.52 -42.28
N GLN A 117 -19.39 15.91 -41.53
CA GLN A 117 -20.75 16.03 -42.08
C GLN A 117 -20.86 17.16 -43.10
N LEU A 118 -20.13 18.26 -42.90
CA LEU A 118 -20.06 19.35 -43.89
C LEU A 118 -19.33 18.91 -45.15
N TYR A 119 -18.28 18.09 -45.00
CA TYR A 119 -17.56 17.52 -46.12
C TYR A 119 -18.46 16.59 -46.95
N ASP A 120 -19.22 15.71 -46.29
CA ASP A 120 -20.18 14.83 -46.97
C ASP A 120 -21.26 15.61 -47.76
N GLN A 121 -21.71 16.75 -47.23
CA GLN A 121 -22.69 17.62 -47.91
C GLN A 121 -22.10 18.25 -49.18
N LEU A 122 -20.85 18.69 -49.14
CA LEU A 122 -20.17 19.26 -50.30
C LEU A 122 -19.98 18.23 -51.41
N GLU A 123 -19.57 17.00 -51.09
CA GLU A 123 -19.44 15.92 -52.09
C GLU A 123 -20.80 15.55 -52.71
N ALA A 124 -21.87 15.55 -51.91
CA ALA A 124 -23.22 15.28 -52.39
C ALA A 124 -23.74 16.36 -53.35
N GLU A 125 -23.47 17.64 -53.07
CA GLU A 125 -23.83 18.76 -53.96
C GLU A 125 -23.05 18.69 -55.30
N GLU A 126 -21.78 18.31 -55.26
CA GLU A 126 -20.92 18.19 -56.45
C GLU A 126 -21.32 17.01 -57.36
N THR A 127 -21.93 15.96 -56.79
CA THR A 127 -22.29 14.73 -57.50
C THR A 127 -23.69 14.77 -58.15
N LEU A 128 -24.46 15.85 -58.00
CA LEU A 128 -25.76 15.99 -58.67
C LEU A 128 -25.57 16.29 -60.18
N PRO A 129 -26.03 15.42 -61.11
CA PRO A 129 -26.01 15.73 -62.53
C PRO A 129 -27.10 16.76 -62.85
N GLY A 130 -26.79 18.04 -62.66
CA GLY A 130 -27.62 19.13 -63.15
C GLY A 130 -27.75 20.31 -62.20
N SER A 131 -26.83 21.26 -62.30
CA SER A 131 -27.19 22.68 -62.17
C SER A 131 -26.30 23.53 -63.08
N PRO A 132 -26.84 24.56 -63.75
CA PRO A 132 -26.18 25.26 -64.83
C PRO A 132 -25.04 26.14 -64.31
N SER A 133 -23.93 26.07 -65.02
CA SER A 133 -22.79 26.97 -64.94
C SER A 133 -23.25 28.43 -64.93
N ARG A 134 -22.75 29.19 -63.94
CA ARG A 134 -22.93 30.64 -63.85
C ARG A 134 -21.78 31.36 -64.54
#